data_AF-A0A6G0VQK7-F1
#
_entry.id   AF-A0A6G0VQK7-F1
#
_cell.length_a   1.000
_cell.length_b   1.000
_cell.length_c   1.000
_cell.angle_alpha   90.00
_cell.angle_beta   90.00
_cell.angle_gamma   90.00
#
_symmetry.space_group_name_H-M   'P 1'
#
loop_
_entity.id
_entity.type
_entity.pdbx_description
1 polymer ?
#
loop_
_entity_poly.entity_id
_entity_poly.type
_entity_poly.pdbx_seq_one_letter_code
_entity_poly.pdbx_strand_id
1 'polypeptide(L)'
;ILKTFNLFPLTSSQDKYSLAESGFKYSGKIDIVECFCCGLILHHWEKEDNPWIEHSRWNPKCVFVLLSKGNQFIENVEKKYDKINDICECDCGSRSYDTVVKYVI
;
A
#
# COMPACT_ATOMS: atom_id res chain seq x y z
N ILE A 1 -15.83 -6.71 5.24
CA ILE A 1 -14.36 -6.57 5.14
C ILE A 1 -13.69 -7.21 6.34
N LEU A 2 -13.76 -6.67 7.57
CA LEU A 2 -13.05 -7.23 8.74
C LEU A 2 -13.18 -8.75 8.96
N LYS A 3 -14.35 -9.35 8.70
CA LYS A 3 -14.58 -10.80 8.81
C LYS A 3 -13.61 -11.66 7.98
N THR A 4 -13.02 -11.12 6.91
CA THR A 4 -12.03 -11.86 6.11
C THR A 4 -10.74 -12.11 6.88
N PHE A 5 -10.43 -11.33 7.93
CA PHE A 5 -9.20 -11.41 8.71
C PHE A 5 -9.26 -12.41 9.87
N ASN A 6 -10.28 -13.29 9.92
CA ASN A 6 -10.39 -14.31 10.98
C ASN A 6 -9.17 -15.24 11.04
N LEU A 7 -8.54 -15.50 9.89
CA LEU A 7 -7.34 -16.33 9.75
C LEU A 7 -6.11 -15.50 9.36
N PHE A 8 -6.13 -14.19 9.59
CA PHE A 8 -4.96 -13.36 9.30
C PHE A 8 -3.81 -13.74 10.25
N PRO A 9 -2.57 -13.96 9.75
CA PRO A 9 -1.48 -14.43 10.59
C PRO A 9 -1.17 -13.47 11.72
N LEU A 10 -1.04 -13.99 12.94
CA LEU A 10 -0.63 -13.20 14.11
C LEU A 10 0.81 -12.69 14.00
N THR A 11 1.62 -13.29 13.11
CA THR A 11 2.99 -12.88 12.81
C THR A 11 3.05 -11.76 11.77
N SER A 12 1.93 -11.34 11.19
CA SER A 12 1.92 -10.23 10.24
C SER A 12 2.28 -8.93 10.95
N SER A 13 3.03 -8.07 10.26
CA SER A 13 3.48 -6.77 10.76
C SER A 13 2.34 -5.77 10.93
N GLN A 14 1.20 -5.99 10.25
CA GLN A 14 0.12 -5.01 10.15
C GLN A 14 -1.10 -5.39 10.97
N ASP A 15 -1.75 -4.37 11.51
CA ASP A 15 -3.01 -4.53 12.23
C ASP A 15 -4.18 -4.76 11.26
N LYS A 16 -4.95 -5.83 11.51
CA LYS A 16 -6.09 -6.22 10.68
C LYS A 16 -7.19 -5.16 10.60
N TYR A 17 -7.36 -4.33 11.64
CA TYR A 17 -8.36 -3.28 11.62
C TYR A 17 -7.92 -2.14 10.70
N SER A 18 -6.64 -1.74 10.75
CA SER A 18 -6.09 -0.74 9.84
C SER A 18 -6.16 -1.17 8.36
N LEU A 19 -5.85 -2.43 8.06
CA LEU A 19 -6.02 -2.99 6.71
C LEU A 19 -7.49 -2.96 6.28
N ALA A 20 -8.42 -3.40 7.13
CA ALA A 20 -9.84 -3.40 6.80
C ALA A 20 -10.41 -1.97 6.62
N GLU A 21 -9.99 -1.02 7.45
CA GLU A 21 -10.43 0.38 7.38
C GLU A 21 -9.95 1.06 6.09
N SER A 22 -8.73 0.76 5.66
CA SER A 22 -8.16 1.22 4.37
C SER A 22 -8.71 0.50 3.14
N GLY A 23 -9.74 -0.33 3.30
CA GLY A 23 -10.47 -0.96 2.21
C GLY A 23 -9.91 -2.29 1.74
N PHE A 24 -8.96 -2.89 2.46
CA PHE A 24 -8.38 -4.17 2.11
C PHE A 24 -9.14 -5.35 2.73
N LYS A 25 -9.36 -6.39 1.92
CA LYS A 25 -9.83 -7.72 2.35
C LYS A 25 -8.65 -8.68 2.38
N TYR A 26 -8.59 -9.55 3.38
CA TYR A 26 -7.60 -10.61 3.40
C TYR A 26 -7.92 -11.69 2.36
N SER A 27 -6.91 -12.09 1.59
CA SER A 27 -7.04 -13.12 0.54
C SER A 27 -7.09 -14.55 1.07
N GLY A 28 -6.76 -14.76 2.35
CA GLY A 28 -6.60 -16.10 2.93
C GLY A 28 -5.18 -16.67 2.83
N LYS A 29 -4.23 -15.93 2.23
CA LYS A 29 -2.83 -16.37 2.04
C LYS A 29 -1.85 -15.36 2.63
N ILE A 30 -0.99 -15.82 3.54
CA ILE A 30 0.11 -15.04 4.13
C ILE A 30 -0.38 -13.68 4.63
N ASP A 31 0.12 -12.57 4.10
CA ASP A 31 -0.27 -11.20 4.41
C ASP A 31 -0.89 -10.50 3.20
N ILE A 32 -1.27 -11.27 2.18
CA ILE A 32 -1.78 -10.75 0.91
C ILE A 32 -3.20 -10.23 1.13
N VAL A 33 -3.43 -8.98 0.76
CA VAL A 33 -4.72 -8.31 0.84
C VAL A 33 -5.10 -7.65 -0.48
N GLU A 34 -6.40 -7.49 -0.71
CA GLU A 34 -6.95 -6.92 -1.95
C GLU A 34 -7.99 -5.84 -1.63
N CYS A 35 -7.90 -4.69 -2.28
CA CYS A 35 -8.87 -3.62 -2.13
C CYS A 35 -10.23 -4.05 -2.71
N PHE A 36 -11.31 -3.89 -1.94
CA PHE A 36 -12.66 -4.23 -2.43
C PHE A 36 -13.17 -3.32 -3.57
N CYS A 37 -12.58 -2.13 -3.73
CA CYS A 37 -13.05 -1.10 -4.67
C CYS A 37 -12.24 -1.10 -5.97
N CYS A 38 -10.92 -1.00 -5.87
CA CYS A 38 -10.06 -0.86 -7.05
C CYS A 38 -9.30 -2.14 -7.43
N GLY A 39 -9.43 -3.22 -6.66
CA GLY A 39 -8.75 -4.48 -6.92
C GLY A 39 -7.24 -4.48 -6.65
N LEU A 40 -6.68 -3.38 -6.12
CA LEU A 40 -5.26 -3.31 -5.76
C LEU A 40 -4.91 -4.44 -4.78
N ILE A 41 -3.95 -5.28 -5.16
CA ILE A 41 -3.39 -6.33 -4.31
C ILE A 41 -2.06 -5.85 -3.72
N LEU A 42 -1.88 -6.03 -2.41
CA LEU A 42 -0.64 -5.73 -1.71
C LEU A 42 -0.24 -6.91 -0.81
N HIS A 43 1.08 -7.08 -0.61
CA HIS A 43 1.69 -8.12 0.21
C HIS A 43 3.07 -7.66 0.69
N HIS A 44 3.75 -8.47 1.51
CA HIS A 44 5.05 -8.15 2.13
C HIS A 44 5.00 -6.85 2.93
N TRP A 45 4.06 -6.79 3.86
CA TRP A 45 3.88 -5.65 4.72
C TRP A 45 5.00 -5.56 5.77
N GLU A 46 5.65 -4.41 5.79
CA GLU A 46 6.64 -4.03 6.80
C GLU A 46 5.94 -3.32 7.97
N LYS A 47 6.61 -3.22 9.11
CA LYS A 47 6.01 -2.65 10.33
C LYS A 47 5.74 -1.15 10.19
N GLU A 48 6.54 -0.46 9.40
CA GLU A 48 6.50 0.98 9.17
C GLU A 48 5.47 1.38 8.10
N ASP A 49 4.91 0.40 7.39
CA ASP A 49 3.89 0.65 6.38
C ASP A 49 2.61 1.19 7.00
N ASN A 50 2.02 2.18 6.32
CA ASN A 50 0.68 2.65 6.61
C ASN A 50 -0.27 2.22 5.49
N PRO A 51 -1.32 1.44 5.78
CA PRO A 51 -2.22 0.94 4.75
C PRO A 51 -2.88 2.00 3.86
N TRP A 52 -3.23 3.17 4.41
CA TRP A 52 -3.80 4.27 3.61
C TRP A 52 -2.77 4.90 2.68
N ILE A 53 -1.52 5.07 3.16
CA ILE A 53 -0.44 5.63 2.34
C ILE A 53 -0.10 4.66 1.23
N GLU A 54 0.09 3.38 1.53
CA GLU A 54 0.42 2.37 0.53
C GLU A 54 -0.71 2.20 -0.50
N HIS A 55 -1.98 2.22 -0.07
CA HIS A 55 -3.10 2.19 -0.99
C HIS A 55 -3.07 3.38 -1.97
N SER A 56 -2.88 4.60 -1.46
CA SER A 56 -2.80 5.80 -2.31
C SER A 56 -1.56 5.83 -3.17
N ARG A 57 -0.42 5.34 -2.68
CA ARG A 57 0.86 5.29 -3.41
C ARG A 57 0.75 4.38 -4.62
N TRP A 58 0.17 3.19 -4.45
CA TRP A 58 0.10 2.19 -5.50
C TRP A 58 -1.13 2.32 -6.41
N ASN A 59 -2.21 2.96 -5.94
CA ASN A 59 -3.35 3.31 -6.79
C ASN A 59 -4.02 4.63 -6.36
N PRO A 60 -3.47 5.80 -6.74
CA PRO A 60 -4.01 7.11 -6.37
C PRO A 60 -5.39 7.39 -6.98
N LYS A 61 -5.79 6.63 -8.01
CA LYS A 61 -7.09 6.77 -8.68
C LYS A 61 -8.21 5.97 -8.01
N CYS A 62 -7.94 5.29 -6.90
CA CYS A 62 -8.96 4.54 -6.18
C CYS A 62 -10.06 5.48 -5.65
N VAL A 63 -11.29 5.31 -6.16
CA VAL A 63 -12.45 6.13 -5.76
C VAL A 63 -12.73 6.03 -4.26
N PHE A 64 -12.52 4.86 -3.66
CA PHE A 64 -12.67 4.71 -2.22
C PHE A 64 -11.66 5.56 -1.44
N VAL A 65 -10.38 5.55 -1.82
CA VAL A 65 -9.36 6.39 -1.18
C VAL A 65 -9.70 7.87 -1.35
N LEU A 66 -10.11 8.28 -2.55
CA LEU A 66 -10.53 9.65 -2.83
C LEU A 66 -11.69 10.09 -1.92
N LEU A 67 -12.73 9.26 -1.79
CA LEU A 67 -13.90 9.58 -0.95
C LEU A 67 -13.58 9.52 0.56
N SER A 68 -12.71 8.62 1.00
CA SER A 68 -12.39 8.44 2.42
C SER A 68 -11.32 9.38 2.96
N LYS A 69 -10.33 9.76 2.15
CA LYS A 69 -9.16 10.57 2.58
C LYS A 69 -9.07 11.93 1.88
N GLY A 70 -9.76 12.10 0.75
CA GLY A 70 -9.77 13.35 -0.02
C GLY A 70 -8.57 13.52 -0.96
N ASN A 71 -8.72 14.41 -1.95
CA ASN A 71 -7.71 14.64 -2.99
C ASN A 71 -6.39 15.18 -2.43
N GLN A 72 -6.43 16.03 -1.40
CA GLN A 72 -5.22 16.58 -0.79
C GLN A 72 -4.34 15.49 -0.16
N PHE A 73 -4.95 14.44 0.41
CA PHE A 73 -4.20 13.30 0.94
C PHE A 73 -3.44 12.59 -0.18
N ILE A 74 -4.12 12.32 -1.30
CA ILE A 74 -3.55 11.63 -2.46
C ILE A 74 -2.37 12.42 -3.02
N GLU A 75 -2.55 13.71 -3.29
CA GLU A 75 -1.48 14.57 -3.80
C GLU A 75 -0.26 14.63 -2.86
N ASN A 76 -0.49 14.64 -1.54
CA ASN A 76 0.59 14.65 -0.56
C ASN A 76 1.37 13.33 -0.57
N VAL A 77 0.69 12.20 -0.76
CA VAL A 77 1.33 10.90 -0.91
C VAL A 77 2.13 10.86 -2.22
N GLU A 78 1.52 11.22 -3.35
CA GLU A 78 2.20 11.27 -4.67
C GLU A 78 3.48 12.12 -4.59
N LYS A 79 3.38 13.38 -4.13
CA LYS A 79 4.54 14.27 -3.97
C LYS A 79 5.64 13.72 -3.06
N LYS A 80 5.29 12.91 -2.05
CA LYS A 80 6.26 12.31 -1.13
C LYS A 80 7.07 11.21 -1.82
N TYR A 81 6.42 10.39 -2.64
CA TYR A 81 7.06 9.23 -3.29
C TYR A 81 7.62 9.56 -4.69
N ASP A 82 7.11 10.59 -5.36
CA ASP A 82 7.72 11.13 -6.60
C ASP A 82 9.15 11.62 -6.35
N LYS A 83 9.39 12.29 -5.22
CA LYS A 83 10.72 12.79 -4.82
C LYS A 83 11.75 11.70 -4.52
N ILE A 84 11.30 10.48 -4.25
CA ILE A 84 12.21 9.33 -4.02
C ILE A 84 12.72 8.79 -5.36
N ASN A 85 11.95 8.96 -6.44
CA ASN A 85 12.32 8.50 -7.78
C ASN A 85 13.30 9.43 -8.50
N ASP A 86 13.56 10.65 -7.98
CA ASP A 86 14.44 11.66 -8.59
C ASP A 86 15.85 11.75 -7.95
N ILE A 87 16.23 10.88 -7.00
CA ILE A 87 17.62 10.83 -6.50
C ILE A 87 18.47 9.95 -7.41
N CYS A 88 19.07 10.56 -8.43
CA CYS A 88 20.27 10.04 -9.09
C CYS A 88 21.38 11.10 -9.09
N GLU A 89 22.20 11.13 -8.04
CA GLU A 89 23.50 11.82 -8.05
C GLU A 89 24.64 10.79 -7.89
N CYS A 90 24.83 9.95 -8.91
CA CYS A 90 26.17 9.48 -9.28
C CYS A 90 26.20 8.91 -10.71
N ASP A 91 27.26 9.26 -11.43
CA ASP A 91 27.58 8.82 -12.80
C ASP A 91 28.20 7.40 -12.80
N CYS A 92 27.56 6.46 -12.11
CA CYS A 92 27.82 5.04 -12.32
C CYS A 92 26.50 4.28 -12.30
N GLY A 93 26.26 3.51 -13.37
CA GLY A 93 25.00 2.81 -13.63
C GLY A 93 24.64 1.75 -12.60
N SER A 94 24.17 2.17 -11.44
CA SER A 94 23.41 1.35 -10.50
C SER A 94 22.11 2.08 -10.20
N ARG A 95 21.03 1.65 -10.88
CA ARG A 95 19.65 1.97 -10.54
C ARG A 95 19.51 1.85 -9.02
N SER A 96 19.14 2.93 -8.34
CA SER A 96 18.86 2.88 -6.91
C SER A 96 17.81 1.79 -6.71
N TYR A 97 18.11 0.89 -5.79
CA TYR A 97 17.25 -0.25 -5.50
C TYR A 97 15.87 0.26 -5.12
N ASP A 98 14.91 -0.14 -5.93
CA ASP A 98 13.49 -0.18 -5.65
C ASP A 98 13.30 -0.78 -4.25
N THR A 99 13.03 0.04 -3.23
CA THR A 99 12.72 -0.46 -1.89
C THR A 99 11.30 -1.01 -1.93
N VAL A 100 11.24 -2.27 -2.39
CA VAL A 100 10.13 -3.22 -2.38
C VAL A 100 8.98 -2.86 -3.31
N VAL A 101 9.07 -3.35 -4.56
CA VAL A 101 7.90 -3.63 -5.39
C VAL A 101 7.01 -4.62 -4.62
N LYS A 102 6.00 -4.11 -3.92
CA LYS A 102 4.86 -4.91 -3.48
C LYS A 102 4.07 -5.16 -4.76
N TYR A 103 4.12 -6.38 -5.31
CA TYR A 103 3.61 -6.64 -6.65
C TYR A 103 2.14 -6.22 -6.75
N VAL A 104 1.92 -5.16 -7.53
CA VAL A 104 0.61 -4.79 -8.07
C VAL A 104 0.38 -5.74 -9.25
N ILE A 105 -0.41 -6.80 -9.04
CA ILE A 105 -0.85 -7.71 -10.12
C ILE A 105 -1.99 -7.04 -10.89
#